data_AF-A0A9D1VBM1-F1
#
_entry.id   AF-A0A9D1VBM1-F1
#
_cell.length_a   1.000
_cell.length_b   1.000
_cell.length_c   1.000
_cell.angle_alpha   90.00
_cell.angle_beta   90.00
_cell.angle_gamma   90.00
#
_symmetry.space_group_name_H-M   'P 1'
#
loop_
_entity.id
_entity.type
_entity.pdbx_description
1 polymer ?
#
loop_
_entity_poly.entity_id
_entity_poly.type
_entity_poly.pdbx_seq_one_letter_code
_entity_poly.pdbx_strand_id
1 'polypeptide(L)'
;MSTSEAPDAPCGVLLVDKDPGFTSHNAVALCRRVLNTRKVGHCGTLDPMATGLLMVVIGKATKLQDRLMCDDKEYLATMKLGIETNSQDADGQIIATRPTDHLSADAIRAAFEHYSGSFDQTPPMYSAVKINGVPCYKLARKGQSIERQARHVTVREHDILRIDLASAEVDFRVRCSKGFYVRTYAHDIGQLLGCGAHLTALRRSRSGPFRVEEAISVPALKACTRDELLARLLSIEQVLSRREN
;
A
#
# COMPACT_ATOMS: atom_id res chain seq x y z
N MET A 1 46.89 13.79 16.25
CA MET A 1 46.34 13.42 14.93
C MET A 1 45.03 12.72 15.18
N SER A 2 43.92 13.45 15.01
CA SER A 2 42.56 12.92 15.17
C SER A 2 42.30 11.93 14.04
N THR A 3 42.05 10.67 14.40
CA THR A 3 41.52 9.66 13.48
C THR A 3 40.18 10.16 12.98
N SER A 4 40.11 10.57 11.72
CA SER A 4 38.84 10.86 11.05
C SER A 4 38.02 9.56 11.04
N GLU A 5 37.05 9.46 11.94
CA GLU A 5 36.03 8.42 11.84
C GLU A 5 35.42 8.51 10.45
N ALA A 6 35.43 7.39 9.72
CA ALA A 6 34.67 7.29 8.50
C ALA A 6 33.22 7.70 8.83
N PRO A 7 32.57 8.56 8.01
CA PRO A 7 31.21 8.99 8.32
C PRO A 7 30.34 7.76 8.52
N ASP A 8 29.69 7.69 9.69
CA ASP A 8 28.93 6.51 10.12
C ASP A 8 27.94 6.13 9.02
N ALA A 9 27.88 4.84 8.69
CA ALA A 9 27.12 4.39 7.52
C ALA A 9 25.64 4.81 7.66
N PRO A 10 24.98 5.33 6.60
CA PRO A 10 23.61 5.83 6.70
C PRO A 10 22.70 4.80 7.36
N CYS A 11 21.96 5.24 8.39
CA CYS A 11 21.12 4.36 9.19
C CYS A 11 19.87 5.09 9.68
N GLY A 12 18.70 4.55 9.39
CA GLY A 12 17.43 5.12 9.83
C GLY A 12 16.28 4.72 8.92
N VAL A 13 15.14 5.38 9.12
CA VAL A 13 13.92 5.19 8.34
C VAL A 13 13.58 6.48 7.64
N LEU A 14 13.41 6.42 6.32
CA LEU A 14 12.93 7.52 5.50
C LEU A 14 11.44 7.31 5.20
N LEU A 15 10.65 8.36 5.38
CA LEU A 15 9.26 8.39 4.95
C LEU A 15 9.20 9.02 3.55
N VAL A 16 8.67 8.30 2.56
CA VAL A 16 8.57 8.77 1.16
C VAL A 16 7.11 8.85 0.75
N ASP A 17 6.65 9.99 0.23
CA ASP A 17 5.35 10.10 -0.45
C ASP A 17 5.56 9.63 -1.89
N LYS A 18 5.12 8.41 -2.17
CA LYS A 18 5.33 7.74 -3.45
C LYS A 18 4.37 8.30 -4.51
N ASP A 19 4.92 8.77 -5.61
CA ASP A 19 4.14 9.18 -6.78
C ASP A 19 3.48 7.98 -7.51
N PRO A 20 2.41 8.22 -8.28
CA PRO A 20 1.84 7.21 -9.17
C PRO A 20 2.88 6.81 -10.24
N GLY A 21 2.89 5.54 -10.62
CA GLY A 21 3.85 4.97 -11.59
C GLY A 21 5.27 4.77 -11.03
N PHE A 22 5.64 5.44 -9.93
CA PHE A 22 6.91 5.20 -9.25
C PHE A 22 6.83 3.96 -8.37
N THR A 23 7.60 2.91 -8.65
CA THR A 23 7.46 1.65 -7.88
C THR A 23 8.15 1.74 -6.51
N SER A 24 7.72 0.91 -5.56
CA SER A 24 8.40 0.78 -4.24
C SER A 24 9.90 0.43 -4.39
N HIS A 25 10.26 -0.32 -5.45
CA HIS A 25 11.65 -0.65 -5.77
C HIS A 25 12.43 0.54 -6.34
N ASN A 26 11.78 1.44 -7.08
CA ASN A 26 12.44 2.67 -7.55
C ASN A 26 12.81 3.57 -6.37
N ALA A 27 11.98 3.67 -5.34
CA ALA A 27 12.31 4.42 -4.12
C ALA A 27 13.55 3.85 -3.43
N VAL A 28 13.63 2.53 -3.29
CA VAL A 28 14.81 1.83 -2.75
C VAL A 28 16.04 2.12 -3.61
N ALA A 29 15.95 1.97 -4.93
CA ALA A 29 17.07 2.20 -5.84
C ALA A 29 17.58 3.65 -5.78
N LEU A 30 16.67 4.62 -5.70
CA LEU A 30 17.00 6.03 -5.58
C LEU A 30 17.73 6.32 -4.25
N CYS A 31 17.21 5.81 -3.13
CA CYS A 31 17.85 5.96 -1.82
C CYS A 31 19.25 5.31 -1.79
N ARG A 32 19.42 4.12 -2.39
CA ARG A 32 20.74 3.47 -2.51
C ARG A 32 21.75 4.36 -3.22
N ARG A 33 21.32 5.00 -4.32
CA ARG A 33 22.16 5.90 -5.12
C ARG A 33 22.54 7.16 -4.34
N VAL A 34 21.56 7.87 -3.78
CA VAL A 34 21.81 9.15 -3.06
C VAL A 34 22.64 8.92 -1.79
N LEU A 35 22.33 7.88 -1.02
CA LEU A 35 23.02 7.56 0.24
C LEU A 35 24.27 6.69 0.06
N ASN A 36 24.66 6.34 -1.17
CA ASN A 36 25.80 5.46 -1.48
C ASN A 36 25.86 4.22 -0.55
N THR A 37 24.74 3.51 -0.41
CA THR A 37 24.64 2.33 0.46
C THR A 37 23.82 1.24 -0.19
N ARG A 38 24.21 -0.02 0.01
CA ARG A 38 23.50 -1.19 -0.55
C ARG A 38 22.35 -1.65 0.34
N LYS A 39 22.46 -1.43 1.66
CA LYS A 39 21.53 -1.97 2.66
C LYS A 39 20.30 -1.07 2.80
N VAL A 40 19.37 -1.24 1.86
CA VAL A 40 18.11 -0.49 1.78
C VAL A 40 16.97 -1.47 1.44
N GLY A 41 15.84 -1.32 2.14
CA GLY A 41 14.59 -2.05 1.92
C GLY A 41 13.38 -1.14 2.15
N HIS A 42 12.17 -1.69 2.11
CA HIS A 42 10.94 -0.94 2.38
C HIS A 42 9.93 -1.77 3.20
N CYS A 43 9.03 -1.10 3.92
CA CYS A 43 8.06 -1.74 4.81
C CYS A 43 6.65 -1.72 4.22
N GLY A 44 6.36 -2.68 3.33
CA GLY A 44 5.04 -2.83 2.71
C GLY A 44 4.99 -2.17 1.34
N THR A 45 4.91 -3.01 0.31
CA THR A 45 4.80 -2.60 -1.09
C THR A 45 3.54 -1.76 -1.31
N LEU A 46 3.68 -0.67 -2.06
CA LEU A 46 2.57 -0.02 -2.75
C LEU A 46 2.59 -0.42 -4.22
N ASP A 47 1.40 -0.73 -4.74
CA ASP A 47 1.19 -1.01 -6.16
C ASP A 47 1.61 0.20 -7.03
N PRO A 48 1.93 0.00 -8.33
CA PRO A 48 2.37 1.08 -9.20
C PRO A 48 1.41 2.28 -9.25
N MET A 49 0.11 2.05 -9.44
CA MET A 49 -0.90 3.12 -9.41
C MET A 49 -1.10 3.78 -8.04
N ALA A 50 -0.79 3.06 -6.96
CA ALA A 50 -1.04 3.55 -5.61
C ALA A 50 -0.06 4.68 -5.27
N THR A 51 -0.45 5.62 -4.41
CA THR A 51 0.40 6.73 -3.95
C THR A 51 0.53 6.72 -2.43
N GLY A 52 1.29 7.66 -1.89
CA GLY A 52 1.33 7.90 -0.46
C GLY A 52 2.50 7.24 0.24
N LEU A 53 2.35 7.11 1.56
CA LEU A 53 3.45 6.81 2.47
C LEU A 53 4.10 5.46 2.19
N LEU A 54 5.38 5.49 1.84
CA LEU A 54 6.27 4.34 1.77
C LEU A 54 7.41 4.52 2.76
N MET A 55 7.50 3.63 3.73
CA MET A 55 8.63 3.61 4.67
C MET A 55 9.80 2.87 4.04
N VAL A 56 10.95 3.54 3.92
CA VAL A 56 12.20 3.00 3.42
C VAL A 56 13.17 2.84 4.58
N VAL A 57 13.68 1.62 4.79
CA VAL A 57 14.61 1.29 5.88
C VAL A 57 16.03 1.25 5.35
N ILE A 58 16.96 1.93 6.02
CA ILE A 58 18.36 2.08 5.59
C ILE A 58 19.33 1.58 6.67
N GLY A 59 20.38 0.87 6.26
CA GLY A 59 21.47 0.46 7.13
C GLY A 59 21.01 -0.55 8.19
N LYS A 60 21.34 -0.32 9.47
CA LYS A 60 20.94 -1.22 10.56
C LYS A 60 19.41 -1.22 10.77
N ALA A 61 18.71 -0.17 10.36
CA ALA A 61 17.25 -0.06 10.47
C ALA A 61 16.49 -1.09 9.61
N THR A 62 17.12 -1.76 8.64
CA THR A 62 16.46 -2.85 7.91
C THR A 62 16.03 -4.01 8.82
N LYS A 63 16.63 -4.12 10.03
CA LYS A 63 16.20 -5.07 11.06
C LYS A 63 14.79 -4.77 11.62
N LEU A 64 14.28 -3.56 11.42
CA LEU A 64 12.93 -3.16 11.85
C LEU A 64 11.86 -3.52 10.82
N GLN A 65 12.23 -4.03 9.65
CA GLN A 65 11.31 -4.17 8.52
C GLN A 65 10.06 -4.98 8.87
N ASP A 66 10.21 -6.16 9.48
CA ASP A 66 9.09 -7.03 9.83
C ASP A 66 8.16 -6.39 10.88
N ARG A 67 8.73 -5.65 11.84
CA ARG A 67 7.95 -4.94 12.86
C ARG A 67 7.09 -3.85 12.24
N LEU A 68 7.70 -3.01 11.39
CA LEU A 68 7.01 -1.90 10.70
C LEU A 68 5.99 -2.41 9.68
N MET A 69 6.24 -3.53 9.03
CA MET A 69 5.26 -4.16 8.13
C MET A 69 4.01 -4.64 8.86
N CYS A 70 4.12 -4.99 10.14
CA CYS A 70 3.00 -5.49 10.94
C CYS A 70 2.03 -4.40 11.41
N ASP A 71 2.39 -3.12 11.31
CA ASP A 71 1.53 -2.03 11.77
C ASP A 71 0.25 -1.93 10.93
N ASP A 72 -0.83 -1.48 11.56
CA ASP A 72 -2.06 -1.09 10.86
C ASP A 72 -1.74 0.03 9.85
N LYS A 73 -2.50 0.06 8.76
CA LYS A 73 -2.35 1.06 7.69
C LYS A 73 -3.67 1.73 7.42
N GLU A 74 -3.62 2.97 6.98
CA GLU A 74 -4.79 3.72 6.53
C GLU A 74 -4.65 4.09 5.07
N TYR A 75 -5.76 3.97 4.35
CA TYR A 75 -5.84 4.27 2.93
C TYR A 75 -7.04 5.16 2.65
N LEU A 76 -6.85 6.07 1.70
CA LEU A 76 -7.90 6.73 0.96
C LEU A 76 -7.98 6.06 -0.41
N ALA A 77 -9.18 5.69 -0.85
CA ALA A 77 -9.36 4.92 -2.06
C ALA A 77 -10.63 5.33 -2.81
N THR A 78 -10.61 5.14 -4.13
CA THR A 78 -11.78 5.24 -4.99
C THR A 78 -11.98 3.90 -5.67
N MET A 79 -13.19 3.35 -5.58
CA MET A 79 -13.59 2.17 -6.34
C MET A 79 -14.62 2.53 -7.41
N LYS A 80 -14.54 1.82 -8.53
CA LYS A 80 -15.51 1.89 -9.62
C LYS A 80 -16.34 0.61 -9.62
N LEU A 81 -17.65 0.76 -9.44
CA LEU A 81 -18.63 -0.32 -9.48
C LEU A 81 -19.02 -0.64 -10.93
N GLY A 82 -19.41 -1.89 -11.19
CA GLY A 82 -19.86 -2.35 -12.50
C GLY A 82 -18.75 -2.76 -13.46
N ILE A 83 -17.47 -2.62 -13.09
CA ILE A 83 -16.33 -3.05 -13.91
C ILE A 83 -15.37 -3.87 -13.06
N GLU A 84 -15.07 -5.08 -13.52
CA GLU A 84 -14.03 -5.93 -12.95
C GLU A 84 -12.80 -5.96 -13.85
N THR A 85 -11.63 -5.95 -13.21
CA THR A 85 -10.35 -6.15 -13.89
C THR A 85 -9.60 -7.35 -13.31
N ASN A 86 -8.73 -7.97 -14.12
CA ASN A 86 -7.95 -9.13 -13.70
C ASN A 86 -6.94 -8.84 -12.56
N SER A 87 -6.54 -7.58 -12.37
CA SER A 87 -5.66 -7.13 -11.29
C SER A 87 -6.41 -6.53 -10.10
N GLN A 88 -7.74 -6.38 -10.21
CA GLN A 88 -8.61 -5.69 -9.25
C GLN A 88 -8.27 -4.20 -9.07
N ASP A 89 -7.57 -3.61 -10.04
CA ASP A 89 -7.25 -2.19 -10.14
C ASP A 89 -7.30 -1.69 -11.58
N ALA A 90 -7.16 -0.37 -11.77
CA ALA A 90 -7.26 0.28 -13.08
C ALA A 90 -6.09 -0.03 -14.03
N ASP A 91 -4.99 -0.61 -13.53
CA ASP A 91 -3.87 -1.06 -14.38
C ASP A 91 -4.17 -2.41 -15.08
N GLY A 92 -5.28 -3.07 -14.70
CA GLY A 92 -5.71 -4.37 -15.21
C GLY A 92 -6.49 -4.32 -16.51
N GLN A 93 -6.68 -5.49 -17.10
CA GLN A 93 -7.59 -5.67 -18.23
C GLN A 93 -9.01 -5.91 -17.72
N ILE A 94 -10.00 -5.26 -18.34
CA ILE A 94 -11.42 -5.48 -18.06
C ILE A 94 -11.77 -6.93 -18.39
N ILE A 95 -12.38 -7.62 -17.43
CA ILE A 95 -12.85 -9.01 -17.57
C ILE A 95 -14.37 -9.15 -17.49
N ALA A 96 -15.06 -8.16 -16.89
CA ALA A 96 -16.52 -8.11 -16.85
C ALA A 96 -17.00 -6.67 -16.71
N THR A 97 -18.14 -6.38 -17.33
CA THR A 97 -18.89 -5.13 -17.17
C THR A 97 -20.35 -5.48 -16.87
N ARG A 98 -20.96 -4.84 -15.88
CA ARG A 98 -22.35 -5.06 -15.48
C ARG A 98 -23.06 -3.72 -15.23
N PRO A 99 -24.39 -3.65 -15.41
CA PRO A 99 -25.15 -2.45 -15.07
C PRO A 99 -25.07 -2.14 -13.56
N THR A 100 -25.26 -0.88 -13.22
CA THR A 100 -25.23 -0.37 -11.84
C THR A 100 -26.51 0.38 -11.46
N ASP A 101 -27.50 0.42 -12.36
CA ASP A 101 -28.76 1.15 -12.18
C ASP A 101 -29.59 0.65 -10.98
N HIS A 102 -29.37 -0.60 -10.56
CA HIS A 102 -30.03 -1.21 -9.41
C HIS A 102 -29.41 -0.81 -8.06
N LEU A 103 -28.27 -0.11 -8.05
CA LEU A 103 -27.55 0.22 -6.82
C LEU A 103 -28.18 1.41 -6.10
N SER A 104 -28.27 1.30 -4.77
CA SER A 104 -28.63 2.41 -3.89
C SER A 104 -27.49 2.75 -2.94
N ALA A 105 -27.47 3.97 -2.42
CA ALA A 105 -26.50 4.38 -1.42
C ALA A 105 -26.57 3.49 -0.15
N ASP A 106 -27.77 3.06 0.24
CA ASP A 106 -27.96 2.21 1.41
C ASP A 106 -27.42 0.79 1.20
N ALA A 107 -27.59 0.23 0.00
CA ALA A 107 -27.00 -1.07 -0.35
C ALA A 107 -25.47 -1.00 -0.31
N ILE A 108 -24.88 0.09 -0.82
CA ILE A 108 -23.43 0.32 -0.74
C ILE A 108 -22.97 0.40 0.71
N ARG A 109 -23.65 1.19 1.56
CA ARG A 109 -23.32 1.28 3.00
C ARG A 109 -23.40 -0.07 3.70
N ALA A 110 -24.46 -0.84 3.44
CA ALA A 110 -24.62 -2.18 4.00
C ALA A 110 -23.50 -3.14 3.56
N ALA A 111 -23.03 -3.02 2.31
CA ALA A 111 -21.92 -3.84 1.82
C ALA A 111 -20.59 -3.51 2.52
N PHE A 112 -20.31 -2.23 2.82
CA PHE A 112 -19.14 -1.86 3.63
C PHE A 112 -19.24 -2.36 5.08
N GLU A 113 -20.44 -2.28 5.67
CA GLU A 113 -20.68 -2.81 7.02
C GLU A 113 -20.45 -4.33 7.08
N HIS A 114 -20.88 -5.07 6.05
CA HIS A 114 -20.62 -6.51 5.95
C HIS A 114 -19.13 -6.86 6.02
N TYR A 115 -18.27 -6.04 5.43
CA TYR A 115 -16.81 -6.22 5.46
C TYR A 115 -16.12 -5.35 6.53
N SER A 116 -16.78 -5.13 7.66
CA SER A 116 -16.19 -4.51 8.84
C SER A 116 -15.73 -5.54 9.87
N GLY A 117 -14.77 -5.17 10.72
CA GLY A 117 -14.20 -6.10 11.68
C GLY A 117 -13.32 -7.16 11.02
N SER A 118 -13.33 -8.37 11.58
CA SER A 118 -12.40 -9.44 11.20
C SER A 118 -13.05 -10.45 10.26
N PHE A 119 -12.37 -10.77 9.16
CA PHE A 119 -12.79 -11.77 8.20
C PHE A 119 -11.59 -12.33 7.43
N ASP A 120 -11.83 -13.37 6.64
CA ASP A 120 -10.79 -13.97 5.80
C ASP A 120 -10.83 -13.39 4.39
N GLN A 121 -9.68 -12.91 3.92
CA GLN A 121 -9.52 -12.35 2.58
C GLN A 121 -8.55 -13.19 1.76
N THR A 122 -8.95 -13.52 0.54
CA THR A 122 -8.08 -14.22 -0.41
C THR A 122 -7.21 -13.21 -1.16
N PRO A 123 -5.87 -13.18 -0.95
CA PRO A 123 -4.99 -12.22 -1.62
C PRO A 123 -5.14 -12.28 -3.15
N PRO A 124 -5.01 -11.19 -3.93
CA PRO A 124 -5.20 -11.24 -5.38
C PRO A 124 -4.09 -12.04 -6.08
N MET A 125 -4.36 -12.49 -7.32
CA MET A 125 -3.34 -13.13 -8.18
C MET A 125 -2.16 -12.20 -8.46
N TYR A 126 -2.43 -10.91 -8.66
CA TYR A 126 -1.40 -9.87 -8.81
C TYR A 126 -0.86 -9.40 -7.45
N SER A 127 -0.26 -10.32 -6.69
CA SER A 127 0.34 -10.06 -5.39
C SER A 127 1.77 -10.59 -5.26
N ALA A 128 2.50 -10.09 -4.26
CA ALA A 128 3.86 -10.53 -3.93
C ALA A 128 3.89 -11.82 -3.07
N VAL A 129 2.72 -12.38 -2.72
CA VAL A 129 2.62 -13.67 -2.01
C VAL A 129 3.34 -14.74 -2.83
N LYS A 130 4.13 -15.59 -2.17
CA LYS A 130 4.82 -16.69 -2.83
C LYS A 130 4.07 -17.99 -2.61
N ILE A 131 3.86 -18.75 -3.68
CA ILE A 131 3.37 -20.12 -3.64
C ILE A 131 4.47 -20.99 -4.24
N ASN A 132 4.90 -22.02 -3.51
CA ASN A 132 6.04 -22.88 -3.89
C ASN A 132 7.29 -22.07 -4.29
N GLY A 133 7.57 -20.99 -3.55
CA GLY A 133 8.72 -20.10 -3.79
C GLY A 133 8.55 -19.07 -4.90
N VAL A 134 7.49 -19.15 -5.72
CA VAL A 134 7.24 -18.23 -6.85
C VAL A 134 6.20 -17.17 -6.49
N PRO A 135 6.47 -15.87 -6.69
CA PRO A 135 5.47 -14.81 -6.47
C PRO A 135 4.25 -14.95 -7.39
N CYS A 136 3.04 -14.78 -6.86
CA CYS A 136 1.77 -14.92 -7.59
C CYS A 136 1.70 -14.02 -8.82
N TYR A 137 2.18 -12.77 -8.74
CA TYR A 137 2.17 -11.87 -9.91
C TYR A 137 2.96 -12.41 -11.11
N LYS A 138 3.98 -13.27 -10.90
CA LYS A 138 4.72 -13.90 -12.00
C LYS A 138 3.90 -14.98 -12.71
N LEU A 139 3.05 -15.67 -11.97
CA LEU A 139 2.12 -16.68 -12.51
C LEU A 139 0.97 -15.99 -13.24
N ALA A 140 0.40 -14.94 -12.64
CA ALA A 140 -0.66 -14.14 -13.24
C ALA A 140 -0.28 -13.57 -14.62
N ARG A 141 0.95 -13.04 -14.75
CA ARG A 141 1.50 -12.54 -16.02
C ARG A 141 1.66 -13.61 -17.10
N LYS A 142 1.68 -14.89 -16.72
CA LYS A 142 1.69 -16.04 -17.64
C LYS A 142 0.28 -16.56 -17.93
N GLY A 143 -0.77 -15.87 -17.48
CA GLY A 143 -2.16 -16.31 -17.59
C GLY A 143 -2.51 -17.47 -16.66
N GLN A 144 -1.64 -17.82 -15.71
CA GLN A 144 -1.88 -18.92 -14.78
C GLN A 144 -2.62 -18.40 -13.55
N SER A 145 -3.76 -19.02 -13.24
CA SER A 145 -4.49 -18.80 -11.98
C SER A 145 -4.22 -19.98 -11.05
N ILE A 146 -4.00 -19.68 -9.76
CA ILE A 146 -3.81 -20.69 -8.73
C ILE A 146 -4.66 -20.32 -7.52
N GLU A 147 -5.12 -21.32 -6.79
CA GLU A 147 -5.80 -21.12 -5.51
C GLU A 147 -4.82 -20.53 -4.49
N ARG A 148 -5.28 -19.54 -3.72
CA ARG A 148 -4.50 -18.90 -2.65
C ARG A 148 -5.26 -19.11 -1.36
N GLN A 149 -4.54 -19.48 -0.31
CA GLN A 149 -5.13 -19.54 1.02
C GLN A 149 -5.60 -18.15 1.45
N ALA A 150 -6.83 -18.08 1.94
CA ALA A 150 -7.36 -16.90 2.57
C ALA A 150 -6.55 -16.56 3.83
N ARG A 151 -6.48 -15.28 4.15
CA ARG A 151 -5.74 -14.75 5.29
C ARG A 151 -6.67 -13.96 6.17
N HIS A 152 -6.55 -14.18 7.47
CA HIS A 152 -7.26 -13.39 8.45
C HIS A 152 -6.80 -11.94 8.40
N VAL A 153 -7.75 -11.04 8.23
CA VAL A 153 -7.55 -9.60 8.19
C VAL A 153 -8.60 -8.90 9.02
N THR A 154 -8.32 -7.65 9.43
CA THR A 154 -9.28 -6.84 10.17
C THR A 154 -9.38 -5.45 9.54
N VAL A 155 -10.59 -5.03 9.21
CA VAL A 155 -10.96 -3.63 9.03
C VAL A 155 -11.22 -3.04 10.41
N ARG A 156 -10.33 -2.16 10.86
CA ARG A 156 -10.43 -1.48 12.15
C ARG A 156 -11.53 -0.43 12.12
N GLU A 157 -11.62 0.26 10.99
CA GLU A 157 -12.51 1.39 10.78
C GLU A 157 -12.60 1.64 9.27
N HIS A 158 -13.77 2.08 8.81
CA HIS A 158 -13.95 2.57 7.46
C HIS A 158 -14.90 3.78 7.48
N ASP A 159 -14.73 4.69 6.54
CA ASP A 159 -15.70 5.76 6.26
C ASP A 159 -15.97 5.80 4.76
N ILE A 160 -17.24 5.96 4.39
CA ILE A 160 -17.60 6.33 3.03
C ILE A 160 -17.59 7.86 2.95
N LEU A 161 -16.68 8.39 2.12
CA LEU A 161 -16.44 9.81 1.95
C LEU A 161 -17.37 10.41 0.88
N ARG A 162 -17.62 9.66 -0.19
CA ARG A 162 -18.51 10.05 -1.29
C ARG A 162 -19.13 8.80 -1.93
N ILE A 163 -20.41 8.89 -2.28
CA ILE A 163 -21.09 7.94 -3.17
C ILE A 163 -21.59 8.76 -4.36
N ASP A 164 -21.14 8.41 -5.56
CA ASP A 164 -21.62 8.98 -6.81
C ASP A 164 -22.22 7.86 -7.66
N LEU A 165 -23.55 7.75 -7.62
CA LEU A 165 -24.28 6.73 -8.37
C LEU A 165 -24.25 6.98 -9.88
N ALA A 166 -24.16 8.24 -10.32
CA ALA A 166 -24.15 8.57 -11.75
C ALA A 166 -22.86 8.11 -12.42
N SER A 167 -21.73 8.23 -11.73
CA SER A 167 -20.45 7.68 -12.17
C SER A 167 -20.18 6.28 -11.63
N ALA A 168 -21.02 5.72 -10.78
CA ALA A 168 -20.78 4.44 -10.10
C ALA A 168 -19.43 4.41 -9.34
N GLU A 169 -19.04 5.53 -8.74
CA GLU A 169 -17.81 5.67 -7.96
C GLU A 169 -18.10 5.85 -6.47
N VAL A 170 -17.24 5.25 -5.65
CA VAL A 170 -17.30 5.40 -4.19
C VAL A 170 -15.91 5.73 -3.68
N ASP A 171 -15.81 6.84 -2.97
CA ASP A 171 -14.60 7.24 -2.26
C ASP A 171 -14.73 6.82 -0.80
N PHE A 172 -13.68 6.20 -0.26
CA PHE A 172 -13.68 5.70 1.11
C PHE A 172 -12.31 5.81 1.77
N ARG A 173 -12.34 5.91 3.11
CA ARG A 173 -11.20 5.72 3.99
C ARG A 173 -11.30 4.32 4.60
N VAL A 174 -10.19 3.61 4.70
CA VAL A 174 -10.13 2.34 5.45
C VAL A 174 -8.85 2.25 6.28
N ARG A 175 -9.00 1.92 7.56
CA ARG A 175 -7.90 1.54 8.44
C ARG A 175 -7.94 0.02 8.63
N CYS A 176 -6.85 -0.66 8.28
CA CYS A 176 -6.83 -2.11 8.23
C CYS A 176 -5.54 -2.71 8.82
N SER A 177 -5.61 -3.98 9.18
CA SER A 177 -4.47 -4.76 9.66
C SER A 177 -3.44 -5.01 8.55
N LYS A 178 -2.27 -5.54 8.94
CA LYS A 178 -1.27 -6.05 7.99
C LYS A 178 -1.88 -7.11 7.06
N GLY A 179 -1.37 -7.17 5.83
CA GLY A 179 -1.76 -8.20 4.86
C GLY A 179 -3.10 -7.98 4.17
N PHE A 180 -3.84 -6.94 4.53
CA PHE A 180 -5.07 -6.52 3.87
C PHE A 180 -4.81 -5.92 2.49
N TYR A 181 -5.58 -6.37 1.49
CA TYR A 181 -5.55 -5.88 0.12
C TYR A 181 -6.81 -5.03 -0.14
N VAL A 182 -6.63 -3.72 -0.26
CA VAL A 182 -7.73 -2.79 -0.56
C VAL A 182 -8.35 -3.07 -1.92
N ARG A 183 -7.57 -3.59 -2.88
CA ARG A 183 -8.05 -4.06 -4.19
C ARG A 183 -9.07 -5.19 -4.06
N THR A 184 -8.75 -6.17 -3.23
CA THR A 184 -9.66 -7.29 -2.96
C THR A 184 -10.87 -6.85 -2.14
N TYR A 185 -10.71 -5.91 -1.22
CA TYR A 185 -11.84 -5.31 -0.50
C TYR A 185 -12.84 -4.65 -1.44
N ALA A 186 -12.38 -3.81 -2.37
CA ALA A 186 -13.24 -3.21 -3.40
C ALA A 186 -13.91 -4.28 -4.27
N HIS A 187 -13.13 -5.26 -4.74
CA HIS A 187 -13.64 -6.38 -5.55
C HIS A 187 -14.75 -7.15 -4.83
N ASP A 188 -14.51 -7.56 -3.58
CA ASP A 188 -15.44 -8.36 -2.77
C ASP A 188 -16.74 -7.58 -2.46
N ILE A 189 -16.63 -6.28 -2.15
CA ILE A 189 -17.81 -5.39 -2.03
C ILE A 189 -18.59 -5.34 -3.35
N GLY A 190 -17.91 -5.20 -4.49
CA GLY A 190 -18.54 -5.24 -5.80
C GLY A 190 -19.23 -6.57 -6.10
N GLN A 191 -18.65 -7.70 -5.68
CA GLN A 191 -19.27 -9.02 -5.81
C GLN A 191 -20.54 -9.13 -4.97
N LEU A 192 -20.50 -8.67 -3.71
CA LEU A 192 -21.66 -8.66 -2.83
C LEU A 192 -22.80 -7.80 -3.39
N LEU A 193 -22.48 -6.68 -4.04
CA LEU A 193 -23.42 -5.80 -4.74
C LEU A 193 -23.91 -6.36 -6.09
N GLY A 194 -23.36 -7.49 -6.56
CA GLY A 194 -23.74 -8.15 -7.81
C GLY A 194 -23.30 -7.45 -9.09
N CYS A 195 -22.51 -6.38 -9.00
CA CYS A 195 -22.03 -5.62 -10.17
C CYS A 195 -20.53 -5.82 -10.45
N GLY A 196 -19.76 -6.26 -9.46
CA GLY A 196 -18.29 -6.29 -9.51
C GLY A 196 -17.70 -4.89 -9.36
N ALA A 197 -16.39 -4.84 -9.05
CA ALA A 197 -15.68 -3.57 -8.88
C ALA A 197 -14.16 -3.73 -9.00
N HIS A 198 -13.47 -2.60 -9.15
CA HIS A 198 -12.02 -2.48 -9.03
C HIS A 198 -11.64 -1.12 -8.42
N LEU A 199 -10.40 -1.00 -7.93
CA LEU A 199 -9.89 0.30 -7.48
C LEU A 199 -9.41 1.15 -8.67
N THR A 200 -9.79 2.42 -8.68
CA THR A 200 -9.30 3.43 -9.63
C THR A 200 -8.28 4.38 -9.01
N ALA A 201 -8.33 4.57 -7.69
CA ALA A 201 -7.34 5.34 -6.95
C ALA A 201 -7.03 4.69 -5.60
N LEU A 202 -5.78 4.80 -5.15
CA LEU A 202 -5.35 4.32 -3.84
C LEU A 202 -4.22 5.20 -3.31
N ARG A 203 -4.36 5.73 -2.09
CA ARG A 203 -3.35 6.50 -1.38
C ARG A 203 -3.19 5.99 0.04
N ARG A 204 -1.99 5.58 0.43
CA ARG A 204 -1.69 5.25 1.83
C ARG A 204 -1.39 6.52 2.61
N SER A 205 -2.31 6.97 3.45
CA SER A 205 -2.14 8.16 4.30
C SER A 205 -1.28 7.88 5.53
N ARG A 206 -1.31 6.63 6.04
CA ARG A 206 -0.69 6.27 7.32
C ARG A 206 -0.14 4.84 7.34
N SER A 207 0.94 4.63 8.09
CA SER A 207 1.47 3.31 8.44
C SER A 207 1.96 3.33 9.89
N GLY A 208 1.26 2.64 10.78
CA GLY A 208 1.52 2.75 12.23
C GLY A 208 1.39 4.20 12.70
N PRO A 209 2.32 4.74 13.48
CA PRO A 209 2.27 6.13 13.93
C PRO A 209 2.68 7.15 12.85
N PHE A 210 3.22 6.71 11.72
CA PHE A 210 3.79 7.58 10.70
C PHE A 210 2.73 8.02 9.69
N ARG A 211 2.74 9.30 9.32
CA ARG A 211 1.81 9.86 8.35
C ARG A 211 2.50 10.39 7.10
N VAL A 212 1.75 10.48 6.01
CA VAL A 212 2.28 10.91 4.70
C VAL A 212 2.70 12.38 4.68
N GLU A 213 2.12 13.22 5.53
CA GLU A 213 2.45 14.65 5.62
C GLU A 213 3.90 14.89 6.10
N GLU A 214 4.50 13.91 6.78
CA GLU A 214 5.89 13.96 7.24
C GLU A 214 6.89 13.49 6.15
N ALA A 215 6.38 12.97 5.03
CA ALA A 215 7.18 12.27 4.04
C ALA A 215 7.80 13.22 3.00
N ILE A 216 8.99 12.85 2.51
CA ILE A 216 9.60 13.53 1.37
C ILE A 216 8.90 13.10 0.07
N SER A 217 8.54 14.06 -0.78
CA SER A 217 7.98 13.76 -2.11
C SER A 217 9.04 13.15 -3.04
N VAL A 218 8.62 12.37 -4.04
CA VAL A 218 9.57 11.80 -5.02
C VAL A 218 10.36 12.87 -5.78
N PRO A 219 9.78 14.01 -6.23
CA PRO A 219 10.54 15.09 -6.86
C PRO A 219 11.62 15.66 -5.93
N ALA A 220 11.28 15.92 -4.66
CA ALA A 220 12.25 16.40 -3.68
C ALA A 220 13.35 15.35 -3.42
N LEU A 221 12.99 14.07 -3.29
CA LEU A 221 13.94 12.97 -3.13
C LEU A 221 14.92 12.85 -4.31
N LYS A 222 14.47 13.11 -5.54
CA LYS A 222 15.34 13.08 -6.73
C LYS A 222 16.34 14.24 -6.76
N ALA A 223 15.96 15.39 -6.20
CA ALA A 223 16.79 16.60 -6.15
C ALA A 223 17.68 16.69 -4.90
N CYS A 224 17.38 15.89 -3.87
CA CYS A 224 18.03 15.93 -2.57
C CYS A 224 19.51 15.53 -2.65
N THR A 225 20.36 16.30 -1.98
CA THR A 225 21.75 15.91 -1.70
C THR A 225 21.79 14.79 -0.65
N ARG A 226 22.97 14.18 -0.50
CA ARG A 226 23.19 13.15 0.52
C ARG A 226 22.92 13.69 1.93
N ASP A 227 23.43 14.86 2.26
CA ASP A 227 23.38 15.40 3.63
C ASP A 227 21.97 15.83 4.02
N GLU A 228 21.24 16.45 3.09
CA GLU A 228 19.82 16.74 3.27
C GLU A 228 18.99 15.47 3.48
N LEU A 229 19.30 14.40 2.77
CA LEU A 229 18.58 13.14 2.91
C LEU A 229 18.91 12.45 4.25
N LEU A 230 20.17 12.53 4.70
CA LEU A 230 20.59 12.06 6.02
C LEU A 230 19.86 12.78 7.14
N ALA A 231 19.71 14.11 7.05
CA ALA A 231 18.99 14.91 8.03
C ALA A 231 17.49 14.58 8.13
N ARG A 232 16.92 13.93 7.12
CA ARG A 232 15.52 13.48 7.09
C ARG A 232 15.31 12.07 7.62
N LEU A 233 16.37 11.32 7.92
CA LEU A 233 16.24 9.97 8.45
C LEU A 233 15.74 10.02 9.89
N LEU A 234 14.66 9.28 10.16
CA LEU A 234 14.27 8.97 11.52
C LEU A 234 15.24 7.94 12.09
N SER A 235 15.81 8.24 13.25
CA SER A 235 16.67 7.31 13.97
C SER A 235 15.87 6.08 14.42
N ILE A 236 16.56 4.97 14.69
CA ILE A 236 15.92 3.76 15.23
C ILE A 236 15.17 4.08 16.53
N GLU A 237 15.75 4.90 17.40
CA GLU A 237 15.14 5.32 18.66
C GLU A 237 13.85 6.14 18.45
N GLN A 238 13.88 7.11 17.52
CA GLN A 238 12.69 7.89 17.15
C GLN A 238 11.58 7.00 16.59
N VAL A 239 11.93 5.96 15.81
CA VAL A 239 10.96 5.03 15.24
C VAL A 239 10.34 4.14 16.32
N LEU A 240 11.13 3.69 17.30
CA LEU A 240 10.65 2.82 18.37
C LEU A 240 9.77 3.57 19.37
N SER A 241 10.22 4.74 19.84
CA SER A 241 9.47 5.59 20.77
C SER A 241 8.09 5.96 20.25
N ARG A 242 7.96 6.29 18.97
CA ARG A 242 6.65 6.61 18.35
C ARG A 242 5.69 5.42 18.26
N ARG A 243 6.18 4.17 18.34
CA ARG A 243 5.34 2.97 18.27
C ARG A 243 4.90 2.47 19.65
N GLU A 244 5.53 2.96 20.72
CA GLU A 244 5.20 2.64 22.11
C GLU A 244 4.14 3.59 22.69
N ASN A 245 3.90 4.72 22.02
CA ASN A 245 2.81 5.68 22.28
C ASN A 245 1.61 5.44 21.36
#